data_AF-A0A6I2FJH7-F1
#
_entry.id   AF-A0A6I2FJH7-F1
#
_cell.length_a   1.000
_cell.length_b   1.000
_cell.length_c   1.000
_cell.angle_alpha   90.00
_cell.angle_beta   90.00
_cell.angle_gamma   90.00
#
_symmetry.space_group_name_H-M   'P 1'
#
loop_
_entity.id
_entity.type
_entity.pdbx_description
1 polymer ?
#
loop_
_entity_poly.entity_id
_entity_poly.type
_entity_poly.pdbx_seq_one_letter_code
_entity_poly.pdbx_strand_id
1 'polypeptide(L)'
;MPEATTLERLRQDARDELAALIELRCRLGEDPWVFLPDMPSVDEQVVATLREERLLADRWSLARARAHHPTARKGDAERFEYEILRDIALDHPELSTAVWAMLDRLTPPW
;
A
#
# COMPACT_ATOMS: atom_id res chain seq x y z
N MET A 1 -16.44 12.88 -14.79
CA MET A 1 -15.61 13.86 -14.03
C MET A 1 -16.11 13.99 -12.59
N PRO A 2 -15.76 13.02 -11.71
CA PRO A 2 -15.60 13.31 -10.28
C PRO A 2 -14.40 12.59 -9.59
N GLU A 3 -13.41 12.06 -10.33
CA GLU A 3 -12.34 11.25 -9.71
C GLU A 3 -11.19 12.07 -9.09
N ALA A 4 -10.82 13.22 -9.65
CA ALA A 4 -9.71 14.04 -9.15
C ALA A 4 -9.92 14.48 -7.69
N THR A 5 -11.15 14.88 -7.34
CA THR A 5 -11.53 15.26 -5.98
C THR A 5 -11.46 14.11 -4.98
N THR A 6 -11.52 12.86 -5.45
CA THR A 6 -11.42 11.68 -4.59
C THR A 6 -9.97 11.34 -4.29
N LEU A 7 -9.09 11.38 -5.29
CA LEU A 7 -7.66 11.07 -5.11
C LEU A 7 -6.92 12.16 -4.33
N GLU A 8 -7.20 13.44 -4.58
CA GLU A 8 -6.61 14.54 -3.81
C GLU A 8 -7.00 14.47 -2.33
N ARG A 9 -8.24 14.08 -2.03
CA ARG A 9 -8.69 13.80 -0.66
C ARG A 9 -7.91 12.65 -0.03
N LEU A 10 -7.77 11.52 -0.73
CA LEU A 10 -6.96 10.39 -0.23
C LEU A 10 -5.51 10.82 0.06
N ARG A 11 -4.92 11.65 -0.81
CA ARG A 11 -3.58 12.21 -0.57
C ARG A 11 -3.53 13.14 0.62
N GLN A 12 -4.60 13.88 0.90
CA GLN A 12 -4.68 14.71 2.10
C GLN A 12 -4.77 13.84 3.36
N ASP A 13 -5.66 12.86 3.36
CA ASP A 13 -5.81 11.91 4.47
C ASP A 13 -4.49 11.18 4.76
N ALA A 14 -3.77 10.75 3.71
CA ALA A 14 -2.45 10.13 3.82
C ALA A 14 -1.39 11.06 4.41
N ARG A 15 -1.39 12.37 4.07
CA ARG A 15 -0.48 13.34 4.68
C ARG A 15 -0.76 13.51 6.17
N ASP A 16 -2.04 13.59 6.53
CA ASP A 16 -2.47 13.76 7.91
C ASP A 16 -2.10 12.53 8.76
N GLU A 17 -2.26 11.33 8.20
CA GLU A 17 -1.84 10.07 8.83
C GLU A 17 -0.32 10.01 9.03
N LEU A 18 0.47 10.32 8.01
CA LEU A 18 1.94 10.34 8.11
C LEU A 18 2.42 11.39 9.11
N ALA A 19 1.79 12.56 9.17
CA ALA A 19 2.10 13.59 10.16
C ALA A 19 1.82 13.10 11.59
N ALA A 20 0.67 12.44 11.81
CA ALA A 20 0.31 11.86 13.09
C ALA A 20 1.30 10.74 13.52
N LEU A 21 1.74 9.92 12.57
CA LEU A 21 2.74 8.88 12.81
C LEU A 21 4.10 9.48 13.21
N ILE A 22 4.57 10.52 12.50
CA ILE A 22 5.80 11.24 12.85
C ILE A 22 5.69 11.79 14.29
N GLU A 23 4.58 12.46 14.61
CA GLU A 23 4.35 13.03 15.95
C GLU A 23 4.37 11.95 17.04
N LEU A 24 3.72 10.81 16.81
CA LEU A 24 3.70 9.69 17.74
C LEU A 24 5.12 9.15 17.98
N ARG A 25 5.89 8.87 16.93
CA ARG A 25 7.26 8.33 17.05
C ARG A 25 8.19 9.31 17.76
N CYS A 26 8.08 10.61 17.47
CA CYS A 26 8.81 11.64 18.20
C CYS A 26 8.46 11.64 19.70
N ARG A 27 7.18 11.48 20.06
CA ARG A 27 6.74 11.39 21.47
C ARG A 27 7.22 10.13 22.18
N LEU A 28 7.43 9.05 21.44
CA LEU A 28 8.02 7.82 21.96
C LEU A 28 9.55 7.91 22.13
N GLY A 29 10.16 9.04 21.76
CA GLY A 29 11.59 9.29 21.93
C GLY A 29 12.45 8.78 20.77
N GLU A 30 11.85 8.45 19.63
CA GLU A 30 12.60 8.08 18.42
C GLU A 30 13.17 9.32 17.72
N ASP A 31 14.38 9.19 17.15
CA ASP A 31 15.02 10.25 16.38
C ASP A 31 14.43 10.32 14.96
N PRO A 32 13.87 11.46 14.53
CA PRO A 32 13.37 11.65 13.17
C PRO A 32 14.36 11.30 12.07
N TRP A 33 15.64 11.61 12.25
CA TRP A 33 16.66 11.29 11.23
C TRP A 33 16.83 9.79 11.00
N VAL A 34 16.49 8.98 12.00
CA VAL A 34 16.58 7.52 11.89
C VAL A 34 15.39 6.95 11.13
N PHE A 35 14.15 7.42 11.40
CA PHE A 35 12.96 6.77 10.84
C PHE A 35 12.34 7.47 9.62
N LEU A 36 12.59 8.76 9.41
CA LEU A 36 12.06 9.48 8.24
C LEU A 36 12.46 8.85 6.89
N PRO A 37 13.69 8.35 6.68
CA PRO A 37 14.08 7.71 5.42
C PRO A 37 13.32 6.42 5.12
N ASP A 38 12.84 5.71 6.14
CA ASP A 38 12.11 4.44 6.01
C ASP A 38 10.59 4.65 5.87
N MET A 39 10.10 5.89 6.02
CA MET A 39 8.68 6.17 5.89
C MET A 39 8.22 6.06 4.44
N PRO A 40 6.98 5.59 4.19
CA PRO A 40 6.39 5.64 2.86
C PRO A 40 6.14 7.11 2.45
N SER A 41 6.23 7.35 1.15
CA SER A 41 5.73 8.58 0.54
C SER A 41 4.20 8.66 0.62
N VAL A 42 3.64 9.85 0.40
CA VAL A 42 2.18 10.08 0.41
C VAL A 42 1.47 9.15 -0.57
N ASP A 43 1.98 9.00 -1.80
CA ASP A 43 1.34 8.15 -2.81
C ASP A 43 1.47 6.66 -2.46
N GLU A 44 2.56 6.23 -1.82
CA GLU A 44 2.68 4.86 -1.30
C GLU A 44 1.71 4.60 -0.14
N GLN A 45 1.50 5.58 0.74
CA GLN A 45 0.50 5.50 1.80
C GLN A 45 -0.92 5.40 1.22
N VAL A 46 -1.25 6.19 0.19
CA VAL A 46 -2.54 6.07 -0.52
C VAL A 46 -2.72 4.68 -1.14
N VAL A 47 -1.68 4.13 -1.77
CA VAL A 47 -1.74 2.76 -2.32
C VAL A 47 -1.93 1.73 -1.21
N ALA A 48 -1.29 1.90 -0.04
CA ALA A 48 -1.48 1.03 1.12
C ALA A 48 -2.95 1.04 1.61
N THR A 49 -3.56 2.23 1.74
CA THR A 49 -4.99 2.36 2.09
C THR A 49 -5.89 1.69 1.06
N LEU A 50 -5.68 1.96 -0.23
CA LEU A 50 -6.45 1.37 -1.33
C LEU A 50 -6.29 -0.16 -1.41
N ARG A 51 -5.12 -0.68 -1.04
CA ARG A 51 -4.84 -2.11 -0.92
C ARG A 51 -5.64 -2.73 0.23
N GLU A 52 -5.70 -2.09 1.38
CA GLU A 52 -6.51 -2.56 2.52
C GLU A 52 -7.99 -2.64 2.16
N GLU A 53 -8.54 -1.63 1.50
CA GLU A 53 -9.91 -1.65 0.99
C GLU A 53 -10.16 -2.83 0.03
N ARG A 54 -9.20 -3.11 -0.85
CA ARG A 54 -9.28 -4.24 -1.80
C ARG A 54 -9.21 -5.59 -1.10
N LEU A 55 -8.40 -5.72 -0.04
CA LEU A 55 -8.33 -6.94 0.77
C LEU A 55 -9.62 -7.25 1.54
N LEU A 56 -10.47 -6.24 1.78
CA LEU A 56 -11.78 -6.36 2.42
C LEU A 56 -12.90 -6.60 1.41
N ALA A 57 -12.67 -6.35 0.12
CA ALA A 57 -13.68 -6.54 -0.92
C ALA A 57 -13.94 -8.04 -1.17
N ASP A 58 -15.21 -8.43 -1.20
CA ASP A 58 -15.64 -9.83 -1.42
C ASP A 58 -15.04 -10.46 -2.68
N ARG A 59 -14.82 -9.65 -3.73
CA ARG A 59 -14.23 -10.11 -5.00
C ARG A 59 -12.85 -10.75 -4.82
N TRP A 60 -12.09 -10.31 -3.81
CA TRP A 60 -10.73 -10.82 -3.51
C TRP A 60 -10.72 -11.90 -2.43
N SER A 61 -11.83 -12.13 -1.72
CA SER A 61 -11.90 -13.04 -0.56
C SER A 61 -11.42 -14.46 -0.88
N LEU A 62 -11.90 -15.05 -1.98
CA LEU A 62 -11.49 -16.40 -2.39
C LEU A 62 -10.02 -16.46 -2.84
N ALA A 63 -9.56 -15.45 -3.58
CA ALA A 63 -8.18 -15.37 -4.05
C ALA A 63 -7.21 -15.23 -2.87
N ARG A 64 -7.55 -14.40 -1.89
CA ARG A 64 -6.83 -14.23 -0.62
C ARG A 64 -6.74 -15.54 0.15
N ALA A 65 -7.88 -16.22 0.33
CA ALA A 65 -7.93 -17.48 1.07
C ALA A 65 -7.05 -18.55 0.42
N ARG A 66 -6.99 -18.61 -0.91
CA ARG A 66 -6.12 -19.52 -1.66
C ARG A 66 -4.64 -19.15 -1.51
N ALA A 67 -4.31 -17.87 -1.65
CA ALA A 67 -2.94 -17.38 -1.60
C ALA A 67 -2.26 -17.59 -0.24
N HIS A 68 -3.04 -17.50 0.85
CA HIS A 68 -2.53 -17.68 2.22
C HIS A 68 -2.90 -19.04 2.84
N HIS A 69 -3.38 -20.00 2.04
CA HIS A 69 -3.70 -21.33 2.55
C HIS A 69 -2.41 -22.07 2.98
N PRO A 70 -2.43 -22.92 4.03
CA PRO A 70 -1.25 -23.70 4.44
C PRO A 70 -0.65 -24.59 3.34
N THR A 71 -1.43 -24.94 2.31
CA THR A 71 -0.99 -25.73 1.16
C THR A 71 -0.73 -24.88 -0.09
N ALA A 72 -0.72 -23.55 0.02
CA ALA A 72 -0.40 -22.66 -1.08
C ALA A 72 1.04 -22.90 -1.55
N ARG A 73 1.28 -22.70 -2.84
CA ARG A 73 2.63 -22.81 -3.40
C ARG A 73 3.44 -21.59 -2.98
N LYS A 74 4.75 -21.77 -2.87
CA LYS A 74 5.68 -20.63 -2.75
C LYS A 74 5.46 -19.68 -3.94
N GLY A 75 5.26 -18.39 -3.69
CA GLY A 75 4.95 -17.42 -4.73
C GLY A 75 3.46 -17.10 -4.90
N ASP A 76 2.53 -17.86 -4.31
CA ASP A 76 1.09 -17.60 -4.46
C ASP A 76 0.66 -16.32 -3.73
N ALA A 77 1.25 -16.05 -2.56
CA ALA A 77 1.02 -14.81 -1.82
C ALA A 77 1.55 -13.59 -2.60
N GLU A 78 2.77 -13.68 -3.10
CA GLU A 78 3.43 -12.63 -3.89
C GLU A 78 2.66 -12.36 -5.19
N ARG A 79 2.16 -13.41 -5.85
CA ARG A 79 1.30 -13.27 -7.04
C ARG A 79 -0.01 -12.58 -6.70
N PHE A 80 -0.65 -12.93 -5.58
CA PHE A 80 -1.88 -12.30 -5.14
C PHE A 80 -1.68 -10.81 -4.84
N GLU A 81 -0.58 -10.46 -4.14
CA GLU A 81 -0.20 -9.07 -3.89
C GLU A 81 0.04 -8.29 -5.19
N TYR A 82 0.72 -8.91 -6.16
CA TYR A 82 0.89 -8.32 -7.49
C TYR A 82 -0.44 -8.01 -8.17
N GLU A 83 -1.40 -8.94 -8.16
CA GLU A 83 -2.70 -8.72 -8.80
C GLU A 83 -3.49 -7.58 -8.14
N ILE A 84 -3.44 -7.44 -6.81
CA ILE A 84 -4.07 -6.32 -6.11
C ILE A 84 -3.41 -5.00 -6.47
N LEU A 85 -2.09 -4.92 -6.41
CA LEU A 85 -1.35 -3.69 -6.70
C LEU A 85 -1.52 -3.28 -8.17
N ARG A 86 -1.57 -4.26 -9.08
CA ARG A 86 -1.87 -4.04 -10.49
C ARG A 86 -3.28 -3.49 -10.70
N ASP A 87 -4.28 -4.04 -10.02
CA ASP A 87 -5.66 -3.55 -10.06
C ASP A 87 -5.76 -2.09 -9.60
N ILE A 88 -5.04 -1.71 -8.53
CA ILE A 88 -4.93 -0.30 -8.09
C ILE A 88 -4.33 0.58 -9.19
N ALA A 89 -3.24 0.16 -9.83
CA ALA A 89 -2.60 0.96 -10.88
C ALA A 89 -3.49 1.12 -12.13
N LEU A 90 -4.37 0.16 -12.41
CA LEU A 90 -5.34 0.26 -13.50
C LEU A 90 -6.47 1.23 -13.17
N ASP A 91 -6.95 1.24 -11.92
CA ASP A 91 -7.98 2.18 -11.45
C ASP A 91 -7.43 3.60 -11.24
N HIS A 92 -6.16 3.72 -10.83
CA HIS A 92 -5.50 4.98 -10.50
C HIS A 92 -4.11 5.07 -11.18
N PRO A 93 -4.06 5.36 -12.49
CA PRO A 93 -2.80 5.43 -13.24
C PRO A 93 -1.79 6.42 -12.66
N GLU A 94 -2.23 7.46 -11.98
CA GLU A 94 -1.41 8.48 -11.32
C GLU A 94 -0.56 7.90 -10.18
N LEU A 95 -0.93 6.75 -9.62
CA LEU A 95 -0.23 6.08 -8.53
C LEU A 95 0.75 5.00 -9.02
N SER A 96 0.91 4.83 -10.35
CA SER A 96 1.72 3.75 -10.93
C SER A 96 3.14 3.71 -10.38
N THR A 97 3.80 4.86 -10.21
CA THR A 97 5.17 4.92 -9.66
C THR A 97 5.24 4.39 -8.23
N ALA A 98 4.27 4.75 -7.38
CA ALA A 98 4.20 4.26 -6.01
C ALA A 98 3.91 2.75 -5.96
N VAL A 99 3.00 2.27 -6.83
CA VAL A 99 2.74 0.84 -7.01
C VAL A 99 4.02 0.08 -7.39
N TRP A 100 4.79 0.58 -8.35
CA TRP A 100 6.05 -0.05 -8.76
C TRP A 100 7.08 -0.07 -7.62
N ALA A 101 7.21 1.02 -6.86
CA ALA A 101 8.09 1.06 -5.70
C ALA A 101 7.68 0.03 -4.62
N MET A 102 6.37 -0.16 -4.41
CA MET A 102 5.87 -1.19 -3.50
C MET A 102 6.12 -2.61 -4.02
N LEU A 103 5.97 -2.86 -5.31
CA LEU A 103 6.26 -4.16 -5.94
C LEU A 103 7.75 -4.53 -5.85
N ASP A 104 8.64 -3.56 -6.02
CA ASP A 104 10.08 -3.78 -5.90
C ASP A 104 10.45 -4.27 -4.48
N ARG A 105 9.81 -3.72 -3.45
CA ARG A 105 9.97 -4.18 -2.05
C ARG A 105 9.39 -5.58 -1.77
N LEU A 106 8.40 -6.03 -2.55
CA LEU A 106 7.81 -7.37 -2.42
C LEU A 106 8.63 -8.45 -3.13
N THR A 107 9.50 -8.06 -4.06
CA THR A 107 10.32 -9.00 -4.81
C THR A 107 11.58 -9.30 -3.99
N PRO A 108 11.80 -10.56 -3.55
CA PRO A 108 13.06 -10.88 -2.87
C PRO A 108 14.23 -10.63 -3.84
N PRO A 109 15.35 -10.05 -3.36
CA PRO A 109 16.58 -10.06 -4.13
C PRO A 109 17.04 -11.54 -4.18
N TRP A 110 16.68 -12.22 -5.28
CA TRP A 110 17.14 -13.55 -5.71
C TRP A 110 16.96 -14.72 -4.73
#